data_AF-A0A9W9D480-F1
#
_entry.id   AF-A0A9W9D480-F1
#
_cell.length_a   1.000
_cell.length_b   1.000
_cell.length_c   1.000
_cell.angle_alpha   90.00
_cell.angle_beta   90.00
_cell.angle_gamma   90.00
#
_symmetry.space_group_name_H-M   'P 1'
#
loop_
_entity.id
_entity.type
_entity.pdbx_description
1 polymer ?
#
loop_
_entity_poly.entity_id
_entity_poly.type
_entity_poly.pdbx_seq_one_letter_code
_entity_poly.pdbx_strand_id
1 'polypeptide(L)'
;MQGDPAVYPSPDGEKVQNGDRSIRSYNYQNIVFDHLPDPVPYINGFDHTSYASAKIALRNFLVTACPRMPFLDQTAVCDNFEKLFGRVGGTVLTTADRAIVVAALGLGAYPLTDLPNRQLFLTQARAEAVTVMYDINTEAVHATLMLAQLEFEAGSPNICYLHLGGAIRKAFAAGVHRSESQVSKHTMWTLYCYESLICFTLGKNPSVDDKDISRPLQDDLSYIAHFVRLCTIVRAAYRIYSLDDTVRSDLAAAASVSQQIADFSKALERTTRLKIGGQLYTLSGGDLAWQITFSYGE
;
A
#
# COMPACT_ATOMS: atom_id res chain seq x y z
N MET A 1 5.62 -37.22 -55.56
CA MET A 1 6.46 -36.72 -54.46
C MET A 1 5.54 -36.43 -53.29
N GLN A 2 5.45 -37.38 -52.39
CA GLN A 2 4.54 -37.41 -51.25
C GLN A 2 5.40 -37.00 -50.05
N GLY A 3 5.16 -35.79 -49.51
CA GLY A 3 5.95 -35.23 -48.43
C GLY A 3 5.69 -35.98 -47.13
N ASP A 4 6.75 -36.22 -46.36
CA ASP A 4 6.67 -36.89 -45.06
C ASP A 4 5.75 -36.14 -44.09
N PRO A 5 5.00 -36.85 -43.24
CA PRO A 5 4.12 -36.23 -42.25
C PRO A 5 4.94 -35.57 -41.13
N ALA A 6 4.45 -34.43 -40.65
CA ALA A 6 5.05 -33.73 -39.52
C ALA A 6 5.02 -34.62 -38.26
N VAL A 7 6.20 -34.86 -37.70
CA VAL A 7 6.37 -35.53 -36.40
C VAL A 7 6.04 -34.53 -35.31
N TYR A 8 4.89 -34.73 -34.63
CA TYR A 8 4.60 -34.04 -33.38
C TYR A 8 5.28 -34.80 -32.22
N PRO A 9 5.93 -34.10 -31.28
CA PRO A 9 6.48 -34.75 -30.08
C PRO A 9 5.33 -35.33 -29.23
N SER A 10 5.52 -36.57 -28.76
CA SER A 10 4.59 -37.29 -27.88
C SER A 10 4.30 -36.52 -26.58
N PRO A 11 3.12 -36.71 -25.96
CA PRO A 11 2.69 -36.02 -24.76
C PRO A 11 3.29 -36.69 -23.51
N ASP A 12 4.62 -36.76 -23.42
CA ASP A 12 5.30 -37.14 -22.19
C ASP A 12 5.65 -35.88 -21.41
N GLY A 13 4.71 -35.50 -20.55
CA GLY A 13 4.92 -34.65 -19.38
C GLY A 13 5.69 -33.36 -19.64
N GLU A 14 5.00 -32.31 -20.09
CA GLU A 14 5.39 -30.95 -19.74
C GLU A 14 5.47 -30.89 -18.20
N LYS A 15 6.69 -31.06 -17.68
CA LYS A 15 7.00 -30.70 -16.31
C LYS A 15 6.74 -29.21 -16.23
N VAL A 16 5.56 -28.86 -15.70
CA VAL A 16 5.23 -27.53 -15.23
C VAL A 16 6.47 -26.98 -14.57
N GLN A 17 7.07 -25.98 -15.20
CA GLN A 17 8.35 -25.44 -14.78
C GLN A 17 8.13 -24.83 -13.40
N ASN A 18 8.57 -25.54 -12.37
CA ASN A 18 8.44 -25.09 -10.99
C ASN A 18 9.22 -23.76 -10.89
N GLY A 19 8.50 -22.63 -10.83
CA GLY A 19 9.08 -21.28 -10.90
C GLY A 19 10.17 -21.03 -9.85
N ASP A 20 10.15 -21.85 -8.80
CA ASP A 20 11.12 -21.93 -7.72
C ASP A 20 12.55 -22.27 -8.20
N ARG A 21 12.71 -23.00 -9.31
CA ARG A 21 14.04 -23.33 -9.87
C ARG A 21 14.75 -22.11 -10.47
N SER A 22 14.00 -21.18 -11.07
CA SER A 22 14.57 -20.01 -11.74
C SER A 22 15.14 -18.99 -10.75
N ILE A 23 14.53 -18.87 -9.57
CA ILE A 23 14.98 -17.95 -8.51
C ILE A 23 16.20 -18.54 -7.78
N ARG A 24 16.22 -19.86 -7.57
CA ARG A 24 17.34 -20.59 -6.94
C ARG A 24 18.61 -20.57 -7.80
N SER A 25 18.51 -20.55 -9.12
CA SER A 25 19.69 -20.57 -10.01
C SER A 25 20.54 -19.30 -9.98
N TYR A 26 20.02 -18.19 -9.46
CA TYR A 26 20.71 -16.90 -9.49
C TYR A 26 21.10 -16.37 -8.10
N ASN A 27 21.04 -17.18 -7.03
CA ASN A 27 21.37 -16.76 -5.66
C ASN A 27 20.61 -15.51 -5.16
N TYR A 28 19.45 -15.19 -5.73
CA TYR A 28 18.62 -14.06 -5.30
C TYR A 28 17.70 -14.38 -4.12
N GLN A 29 17.78 -15.58 -3.52
CA GLN A 29 16.89 -16.00 -2.42
C GLN A 29 16.91 -15.02 -1.24
N ASN A 30 18.10 -14.55 -0.85
CA ASN A 30 18.25 -13.60 0.27
C ASN A 30 17.74 -12.18 -0.05
N ILE A 31 17.50 -11.87 -1.32
CA ILE A 31 17.09 -10.53 -1.79
C ILE A 31 15.59 -10.50 -2.09
N VAL A 32 15.00 -11.64 -2.44
CA VAL A 32 13.74 -11.64 -3.20
C VAL A 32 12.51 -11.94 -2.33
N PHE A 33 12.44 -13.00 -1.50
CA PHE A 33 11.27 -13.21 -0.63
C PHE A 33 11.60 -14.06 0.60
N ASP A 34 12.20 -13.48 1.64
CA ASP A 34 12.60 -14.28 2.81
C ASP A 34 11.39 -14.81 3.62
N HIS A 35 10.20 -14.23 3.44
CA HIS A 35 8.97 -14.70 4.07
C HIS A 35 7.78 -14.50 3.12
N LEU A 36 7.53 -15.42 2.20
CA LEU A 36 6.16 -15.53 1.67
C LEU A 36 5.30 -16.15 2.79
N PRO A 37 4.22 -15.49 3.23
CA PRO A 37 3.34 -16.09 4.23
C PRO A 37 2.79 -17.39 3.64
N ASP A 38 2.84 -18.45 4.44
CA ASP A 38 2.20 -19.72 4.08
C ASP A 38 0.74 -19.44 3.67
N PRO A 39 0.17 -20.18 2.69
CA PRO A 39 -1.22 -20.02 2.30
C PRO A 39 -2.10 -20.25 3.53
N VAL A 40 -2.56 -19.15 4.13
CA VAL A 40 -3.25 -19.23 5.41
C VAL A 40 -4.67 -19.69 5.15
N PRO A 41 -5.14 -20.79 5.79
CA PRO A 41 -6.50 -21.25 5.61
C PRO A 41 -7.45 -20.12 6.00
N TYR A 42 -8.37 -19.78 5.11
CA TYR A 42 -9.47 -18.87 5.40
C TYR A 42 -10.23 -19.39 6.62
N ILE A 43 -10.28 -18.60 7.69
CA ILE A 43 -10.93 -18.99 8.93
C ILE A 43 -12.43 -18.68 8.78
N ASN A 44 -13.26 -19.67 9.10
CA ASN A 44 -14.71 -19.54 8.99
C ASN A 44 -15.25 -18.56 10.04
N GLY A 45 -15.32 -17.29 9.64
CA GLY A 45 -16.19 -16.27 10.22
C GLY A 45 -15.69 -15.62 11.50
N PHE A 46 -16.19 -14.40 11.70
CA PHE A 46 -16.05 -13.65 12.93
C PHE A 46 -17.19 -14.00 13.89
N ASP A 47 -16.88 -14.42 15.12
CA ASP A 47 -17.86 -14.71 16.18
C ASP A 47 -18.23 -13.47 17.02
N HIS A 48 -19.12 -13.62 18.00
CA HIS A 48 -19.53 -12.50 18.87
C HIS A 48 -18.40 -11.91 19.71
N THR A 49 -17.45 -12.73 20.16
CA THR A 49 -16.25 -12.29 20.89
C THR A 49 -15.34 -11.45 20.00
N SER A 50 -15.22 -11.80 18.72
CA SER A 50 -14.47 -11.04 17.74
C SER A 50 -15.15 -9.72 17.38
N TYR A 51 -16.48 -9.58 17.47
CA TYR A 51 -17.15 -8.30 17.15
C TYR A 51 -16.72 -7.16 18.07
N ALA A 52 -16.62 -7.39 19.38
CA ALA A 52 -16.21 -6.36 20.32
C ALA A 52 -14.78 -5.88 20.04
N SER A 53 -13.85 -6.83 19.87
CA SER A 53 -12.46 -6.56 19.50
C SER A 53 -12.33 -5.93 18.12
N ALA A 54 -13.14 -6.36 17.15
CA ALA A 54 -13.16 -5.82 15.78
C ALA A 54 -13.68 -4.38 15.77
N LYS A 55 -14.65 -4.04 16.62
CA LYS A 55 -15.12 -2.66 16.76
C LYS A 55 -14.05 -1.74 17.33
N ILE A 56 -13.25 -2.22 18.28
CA ILE A 56 -12.09 -1.48 18.80
C ILE A 56 -11.03 -1.35 17.70
N ALA A 57 -10.73 -2.42 16.96
CA ALA A 57 -9.80 -2.39 15.83
C ALA A 57 -10.24 -1.37 14.78
N LEU A 58 -11.50 -1.42 14.34
CA LEU A 58 -12.06 -0.47 13.39
C LEU A 58 -11.92 0.97 13.88
N ARG A 59 -12.24 1.23 15.16
CA ARG A 59 -12.06 2.55 15.76
C ARG A 59 -10.59 3.00 15.70
N ASN A 60 -9.65 2.12 16.04
CA ASN A 60 -8.23 2.43 15.97
C ASN A 60 -7.83 2.78 14.54
N PHE A 61 -8.23 1.99 13.56
CA PHE A 61 -7.99 2.25 12.14
C PHE A 61 -8.51 3.62 11.69
N LEU A 62 -9.77 3.94 12.04
CA LEU A 62 -10.40 5.21 11.68
C LEU A 62 -9.65 6.43 12.24
N VAL A 63 -9.03 6.29 13.41
CA VAL A 63 -8.30 7.38 14.07
C VAL A 63 -6.85 7.48 13.57
N THR A 64 -6.19 6.37 13.23
CA THR A 64 -4.73 6.36 12.96
C THR A 64 -4.36 6.24 11.48
N ALA A 65 -4.95 5.30 10.75
CA ALA A 65 -4.54 4.95 9.40
C ALA A 65 -5.48 5.54 8.34
N CYS A 66 -6.78 5.56 8.60
CA CYS A 66 -7.78 6.07 7.67
C CYS A 66 -7.55 7.53 7.20
N PRO A 67 -7.10 8.48 8.05
CA PRO A 67 -6.83 9.84 7.59
C PRO A 67 -5.73 9.94 6.53
N ARG A 68 -4.86 8.93 6.41
CA ARG A 68 -3.80 8.84 5.40
C ARG A 68 -4.28 8.24 4.08
N MET A 69 -5.55 7.83 4.00
CA MET A 69 -6.14 7.11 2.88
C MET A 69 -7.35 7.87 2.33
N PRO A 70 -7.12 9.01 1.64
CA PRO A 70 -8.20 9.90 1.19
C PRO A 70 -9.09 9.33 0.07
N PHE A 71 -8.83 8.10 -0.37
CA PHE A 71 -9.65 7.36 -1.32
C PHE A 71 -10.74 6.52 -0.63
N LEU A 72 -10.70 6.35 0.69
CA LEU A 72 -11.69 5.60 1.46
C LEU A 72 -12.83 6.51 1.93
N ASP A 73 -14.05 6.00 1.82
CA ASP A 73 -15.21 6.57 2.49
C ASP A 73 -15.40 5.90 3.86
N GLN A 74 -15.21 6.66 4.93
CA GLN A 74 -15.35 6.18 6.31
C GLN A 74 -16.75 5.64 6.61
N THR A 75 -17.78 6.25 6.04
CA THR A 75 -19.16 5.81 6.26
C THR A 75 -19.41 4.46 5.60
N ALA A 76 -18.95 4.30 4.36
CA ALA A 76 -19.00 3.03 3.65
C ALA A 76 -18.24 1.90 4.37
N VAL A 77 -17.05 2.19 4.93
CA VAL A 77 -16.28 1.20 5.70
C VAL A 77 -17.04 0.78 6.97
N CYS A 78 -17.68 1.71 7.68
CA CYS A 78 -18.48 1.40 8.88
C CYS A 78 -19.73 0.59 8.54
N ASP A 79 -20.44 0.95 7.47
CA ASP A 79 -21.62 0.23 7.01
C ASP A 79 -21.26 -1.19 6.57
N ASN A 80 -20.15 -1.34 5.83
CA ASN A 80 -19.66 -2.63 5.40
C ASN A 80 -19.14 -3.49 6.56
N PHE A 81 -18.62 -2.87 7.63
CA PHE A 81 -18.33 -3.58 8.88
C PHE A 81 -19.58 -4.17 9.53
N GLU A 82 -20.67 -3.40 9.65
CA GLU A 82 -21.90 -3.94 10.26
C GLU A 82 -22.53 -5.04 9.39
N LYS A 83 -22.40 -4.96 8.06
CA LYS A 83 -22.80 -6.04 7.13
C LYS A 83 -21.94 -7.31 7.30
N LEU A 84 -20.63 -7.17 7.49
CA LEU A 84 -19.69 -8.29 7.66
C LEU A 84 -20.07 -9.18 8.85
N PHE A 85 -20.61 -8.59 9.92
CA PHE A 85 -21.06 -9.28 11.12
C PHE A 85 -22.56 -9.59 11.14
N GLY A 86 -23.25 -9.44 10.01
CA GLY A 86 -24.68 -9.78 9.87
C GLY A 86 -25.62 -8.91 10.70
N ARG A 87 -25.20 -7.71 11.12
CA ARG A 87 -26.02 -6.79 11.92
C ARG A 87 -26.95 -5.92 11.09
N VAL A 88 -26.64 -5.76 9.80
CA VAL A 88 -27.50 -5.09 8.81
C VAL A 88 -27.94 -6.15 7.79
N GLY A 89 -29.21 -6.55 7.83
CA GLY A 89 -29.73 -7.61 6.95
C GLY A 89 -29.83 -7.17 5.49
N GLY A 90 -29.60 -8.12 4.56
CA GLY A 90 -30.13 -8.05 3.19
C GLY A 90 -29.14 -7.77 2.04
N THR A 91 -27.89 -7.37 2.30
CA THR A 91 -26.91 -7.10 1.22
C THR A 91 -25.61 -7.88 1.42
N VAL A 92 -25.24 -8.66 0.40
CA VAL A 92 -23.96 -9.38 0.34
C VAL A 92 -22.84 -8.38 0.03
N LEU A 93 -21.77 -8.39 0.83
CA LEU A 93 -20.57 -7.60 0.56
C LEU A 93 -19.89 -8.07 -0.72
N THR A 94 -19.39 -7.14 -1.52
CA THR A 94 -18.50 -7.48 -2.62
C THR A 94 -17.18 -8.03 -2.07
N THR A 95 -16.44 -8.80 -2.88
CA THR A 95 -15.12 -9.33 -2.50
C THR A 95 -14.16 -8.20 -2.09
N ALA A 96 -14.16 -7.11 -2.85
CA ALA A 96 -13.31 -5.94 -2.57
C ALA A 96 -13.73 -5.20 -1.30
N ASP A 97 -15.02 -4.93 -1.09
CA ASP A 97 -15.51 -4.29 0.13
C ASP A 97 -15.16 -5.10 1.38
N ARG A 98 -15.34 -6.41 1.28
CA ARG A 98 -14.97 -7.34 2.34
C ARG A 98 -13.48 -7.27 2.64
N ALA A 99 -12.62 -7.32 1.61
CA ALA A 99 -11.18 -7.21 1.78
C ALA A 99 -10.76 -5.86 2.39
N ILE A 100 -11.38 -4.75 1.99
CA ILE A 100 -11.13 -3.42 2.57
C ILE A 100 -11.45 -3.41 4.06
N VAL A 101 -12.63 -3.89 4.45
CA VAL A 101 -13.04 -3.92 5.87
C VAL A 101 -12.11 -4.82 6.68
N VAL A 102 -11.82 -6.02 6.21
CA VAL A 102 -10.94 -6.96 6.93
C VAL A 102 -9.51 -6.39 7.03
N ALA A 103 -8.98 -5.77 5.99
CA ALA A 103 -7.68 -5.09 6.04
C ALA A 103 -7.69 -3.90 7.02
N ALA A 104 -8.80 -3.14 7.09
CA ALA A 104 -8.98 -2.08 8.07
C ALA A 104 -8.95 -2.63 9.51
N LEU A 105 -9.61 -3.77 9.75
CA LEU A 105 -9.53 -4.47 11.03
C LEU A 105 -8.08 -4.89 11.34
N GLY A 106 -7.36 -5.47 10.37
CA GLY A 106 -5.96 -5.85 10.53
C GLY A 106 -5.05 -4.67 10.90
N LEU A 107 -5.16 -3.54 10.19
CA LEU A 107 -4.42 -2.31 10.47
C LEU A 107 -4.78 -1.72 11.84
N GLY A 108 -6.05 -1.79 12.21
CA GLY A 108 -6.54 -1.36 13.52
C GLY A 108 -6.18 -2.29 14.68
N ALA A 109 -5.75 -3.52 14.37
CA ALA A 109 -5.46 -4.56 15.35
C ALA A 109 -4.02 -4.50 15.90
N TYR A 110 -3.08 -3.83 15.22
CA TYR A 110 -1.70 -3.67 15.72
C TYR A 110 -1.60 -3.15 17.17
N PRO A 111 -2.34 -2.09 17.58
CA PRO A 111 -2.31 -1.61 18.96
C PRO A 111 -3.12 -2.45 19.95
N LEU A 112 -3.82 -3.52 19.52
CA LEU A 112 -4.56 -4.38 20.44
C LEU A 112 -3.61 -5.21 21.29
N THR A 113 -3.94 -5.34 22.57
CA THR A 113 -3.26 -6.23 23.54
C THR A 113 -3.73 -7.67 23.42
N ASP A 114 -4.89 -7.90 22.82
CA ASP A 114 -5.49 -9.23 22.62
C ASP A 114 -4.85 -9.95 21.42
N LEU A 115 -3.83 -10.76 21.73
CA LEU A 115 -3.02 -11.45 20.72
C LEU A 115 -3.83 -12.40 19.81
N PRO A 116 -4.74 -13.26 20.33
CA PRO A 116 -5.57 -14.13 19.49
C PRO A 116 -6.39 -13.36 18.44
N ASN A 117 -7.13 -12.33 18.86
CA ASN A 117 -7.97 -11.56 17.93
C ASN A 117 -7.12 -10.75 16.94
N ARG A 118 -5.99 -10.19 17.39
CA ARG A 118 -5.03 -9.53 16.50
C ARG A 118 -4.55 -10.49 15.41
N GLN A 119 -4.11 -11.70 15.77
CA GLN A 119 -3.63 -12.68 14.80
C GLN A 119 -4.74 -13.16 13.86
N LEU A 120 -5.97 -13.31 14.36
CA LEU A 120 -7.14 -13.61 13.54
C LEU A 120 -7.38 -12.54 12.46
N PHE A 121 -7.41 -11.25 12.82
CA PHE A 121 -7.65 -10.17 11.86
C PHE A 121 -6.56 -10.08 10.79
N LEU A 122 -5.29 -10.22 11.18
CA LEU A 122 -4.15 -10.21 10.26
C LEU A 122 -4.20 -11.42 9.30
N THR A 123 -4.47 -12.60 9.85
CA THR A 123 -4.61 -13.84 9.07
C THR A 123 -5.74 -13.73 8.07
N GLN A 124 -6.91 -13.23 8.51
CA GLN A 124 -8.06 -13.08 7.64
C GLN A 124 -7.80 -12.05 6.54
N ALA A 125 -7.14 -10.94 6.84
CA ALA A 125 -6.78 -9.93 5.83
C ALA A 125 -5.88 -10.52 4.74
N ARG A 126 -4.89 -11.32 5.12
CA ARG A 126 -4.02 -12.05 4.17
C ARG A 126 -4.80 -13.05 3.32
N ALA A 127 -5.79 -13.73 3.89
CA ALA A 127 -6.66 -14.62 3.12
C ALA A 127 -7.50 -13.86 2.08
N GLU A 128 -8.01 -12.66 2.42
CA GLU A 128 -8.73 -11.80 1.48
C GLU A 128 -7.84 -11.25 0.34
N ALA A 129 -6.52 -11.25 0.50
CA ALA A 129 -5.61 -10.89 -0.61
C ALA A 129 -5.73 -11.85 -1.79
N VAL A 130 -5.98 -13.14 -1.51
CA VAL A 130 -6.16 -14.17 -2.53
C VAL A 130 -7.50 -13.99 -3.24
N THR A 131 -8.54 -13.57 -2.52
CA THR A 131 -9.89 -13.42 -3.07
C THR A 131 -9.99 -12.27 -4.06
N VAL A 132 -9.27 -11.16 -3.82
CA VAL A 132 -9.25 -9.97 -4.70
C VAL A 132 -8.17 -10.06 -5.80
N MET A 133 -7.38 -11.14 -5.83
CA MET A 133 -6.21 -11.26 -6.72
C MET A 133 -6.53 -11.05 -8.19
N TYR A 134 -7.68 -11.54 -8.67
CA TYR A 134 -8.06 -11.46 -10.09
C TYR A 134 -9.05 -10.33 -10.41
N ASP A 135 -9.55 -9.62 -9.40
CA ASP A 135 -10.52 -8.54 -9.61
C ASP A 135 -9.83 -7.29 -10.19
N ILE A 136 -10.43 -6.70 -11.21
CA ILE A 136 -9.94 -5.49 -11.89
C ILE A 136 -11.06 -4.43 -11.87
N ASN A 137 -11.09 -3.66 -10.79
CA ASN A 137 -11.95 -2.49 -10.60
C ASN A 137 -11.29 -1.55 -9.58
N THR A 138 -11.87 -0.37 -9.36
CA THR A 138 -11.30 0.65 -8.47
C THR A 138 -11.25 0.16 -7.02
N GLU A 139 -12.28 -0.58 -6.59
CA GLU A 139 -12.41 -1.13 -5.25
C GLU A 139 -11.33 -2.19 -4.98
N ALA A 140 -11.00 -3.01 -5.97
CA ALA A 140 -9.91 -3.99 -5.90
C ALA A 140 -8.54 -3.31 -5.82
N VAL A 141 -8.36 -2.15 -6.46
CA VAL A 141 -7.16 -1.32 -6.28
C VAL A 141 -7.06 -0.84 -4.84
N HIS A 142 -8.15 -0.31 -4.28
CA HIS A 142 -8.21 0.15 -2.89
C HIS A 142 -7.94 -0.99 -1.90
N ALA A 143 -8.56 -2.15 -2.10
CA ALA A 143 -8.34 -3.35 -1.30
C ALA A 143 -6.87 -3.81 -1.37
N THR A 144 -6.29 -3.88 -2.56
CA THR A 144 -4.90 -4.30 -2.73
C THR A 144 -3.92 -3.30 -2.10
N LEU A 145 -4.22 -2.00 -2.20
CA LEU A 145 -3.44 -0.94 -1.54
C LEU A 145 -3.53 -1.00 -0.01
N MET A 146 -4.72 -1.28 0.54
CA MET A 146 -4.92 -1.53 1.97
C MET A 146 -4.09 -2.70 2.48
N LEU A 147 -4.04 -3.79 1.71
CA LEU A 147 -3.23 -4.97 2.01
C LEU A 147 -1.72 -4.68 1.91
N ALA A 148 -1.31 -3.85 0.95
CA ALA A 148 0.08 -3.39 0.88
C ALA A 148 0.47 -2.62 2.16
N GLN A 149 -0.40 -1.72 2.64
CA GLN A 149 -0.16 -1.01 3.90
C GLN A 149 -0.09 -1.97 5.08
N LEU A 150 -0.98 -2.96 5.13
CA LEU A 150 -0.98 -3.98 6.18
C LEU A 150 0.38 -4.68 6.26
N GLU A 151 0.92 -5.14 5.13
CA GLU A 151 2.21 -5.82 5.11
C GLU A 151 3.39 -4.90 5.41
N PHE A 152 3.28 -3.60 5.11
CA PHE A 152 4.26 -2.61 5.54
C PHE A 152 4.31 -2.50 7.07
N GLU A 153 3.15 -2.33 7.70
CA GLU A 153 3.03 -2.25 9.17
C GLU A 153 3.38 -3.60 9.84
N ALA A 154 3.23 -4.73 9.12
CA ALA A 154 3.67 -6.05 9.57
C ALA A 154 5.20 -6.22 9.53
N GLY A 155 5.96 -5.24 9.03
CA GLY A 155 7.41 -5.34 8.87
C GLY A 155 7.83 -6.21 7.68
N SER A 156 6.95 -6.40 6.69
CA SER A 156 7.20 -7.22 5.50
C SER A 156 7.27 -6.37 4.23
N PRO A 157 8.30 -5.51 4.06
CA PRO A 157 8.35 -4.52 2.97
C PRO A 157 8.43 -5.17 1.58
N ASN A 158 8.98 -6.38 1.45
CA ASN A 158 9.00 -7.11 0.18
C ASN A 158 7.60 -7.57 -0.26
N ILE A 159 6.76 -8.03 0.67
CA ILE A 159 5.37 -8.40 0.37
C ILE A 159 4.55 -7.14 0.08
N CYS A 160 4.76 -6.08 0.88
CA CYS A 160 4.18 -4.76 0.61
C CYS A 160 4.48 -4.32 -0.84
N TYR A 161 5.75 -4.40 -1.27
CA TYR A 161 6.15 -4.07 -2.64
C TYR A 161 5.41 -4.90 -3.70
N LEU A 162 5.20 -6.20 -3.46
CA LEU A 162 4.41 -7.05 -4.36
C LEU A 162 2.95 -6.61 -4.46
N HIS A 163 2.28 -6.42 -3.32
CA HIS A 163 0.90 -5.96 -3.30
C HIS A 163 0.77 -4.59 -3.95
N LEU A 164 1.69 -3.68 -3.67
CA LEU A 164 1.71 -2.34 -4.24
C LEU A 164 1.88 -2.37 -5.76
N GLY A 165 2.82 -3.16 -6.29
CA GLY A 165 2.95 -3.38 -7.73
C GLY A 165 1.70 -4.02 -8.35
N GLY A 166 1.01 -4.90 -7.60
CA GLY A 166 -0.30 -5.44 -7.96
C GLY A 166 -1.37 -4.35 -8.06
N ALA A 167 -1.47 -3.49 -7.05
CA ALA A 167 -2.41 -2.38 -7.01
C ALA A 167 -2.19 -1.38 -8.15
N ILE A 168 -0.93 -1.06 -8.45
CA ILE A 168 -0.55 -0.19 -9.58
C ILE A 168 -1.01 -0.79 -10.91
N ARG A 169 -0.68 -2.06 -11.18
CA ARG A 169 -1.11 -2.74 -12.41
C ARG A 169 -2.62 -2.81 -12.54
N LYS A 170 -3.34 -3.08 -11.43
CA LYS A 170 -4.81 -3.03 -11.39
C LYS A 170 -5.34 -1.63 -11.69
N ALA A 171 -4.71 -0.57 -11.16
CA ALA A 171 -5.13 0.81 -11.39
C ALA A 171 -4.98 1.23 -12.86
N PHE A 172 -3.90 0.81 -13.51
CA PHE A 172 -3.73 1.00 -14.95
C PHE A 172 -4.76 0.20 -15.76
N ALA A 173 -4.95 -1.08 -15.44
CA ALA A 173 -5.90 -1.95 -16.14
C ALA A 173 -7.36 -1.49 -15.99
N ALA A 174 -7.75 -1.02 -14.80
CA ALA A 174 -9.07 -0.44 -14.52
C ALA A 174 -9.24 0.99 -15.05
N GLY A 175 -8.19 1.60 -15.63
CA GLY A 175 -8.26 2.95 -16.20
C GLY A 175 -8.32 4.08 -15.16
N VAL A 176 -7.97 3.82 -13.90
CA VAL A 176 -8.04 4.80 -12.78
C VAL A 176 -7.21 6.05 -13.10
N HIS A 177 -6.04 5.88 -13.71
CA HIS A 177 -5.15 6.96 -14.16
C HIS A 177 -5.75 7.94 -15.17
N ARG A 178 -6.79 7.54 -15.92
CA ARG A 178 -7.48 8.39 -16.92
C ARG A 178 -8.76 9.02 -16.39
N SER A 179 -9.18 8.64 -15.19
CA SER A 179 -10.41 9.11 -14.59
C SER A 179 -10.21 10.51 -14.00
N GLU A 180 -11.15 11.40 -14.29
CA GLU A 180 -11.13 12.76 -13.74
C GLU A 180 -11.73 12.85 -12.32
N SER A 181 -12.24 11.73 -11.79
CA SER A 181 -12.82 11.68 -10.45
C SER A 181 -11.78 11.98 -9.37
N GLN A 182 -12.20 12.70 -8.31
CA GLN A 182 -11.33 13.02 -7.19
C GLN A 182 -10.81 11.77 -6.48
N VAL A 183 -11.66 10.74 -6.33
CA VAL A 183 -11.27 9.45 -5.73
C VAL A 183 -10.18 8.77 -6.55
N SER A 184 -10.30 8.75 -7.89
CA SER A 184 -9.30 8.17 -8.78
C SER A 184 -7.97 8.94 -8.71
N LYS A 185 -8.01 10.28 -8.68
CA LYS A 185 -6.82 11.12 -8.51
C LYS A 185 -6.13 10.86 -7.18
N HIS A 186 -6.89 10.87 -6.08
CA HIS A 186 -6.36 10.51 -4.75
C HIS A 186 -5.74 9.12 -4.77
N THR A 187 -6.40 8.14 -5.36
CA THR A 187 -5.89 6.77 -5.45
C THR A 187 -4.54 6.72 -6.16
N MET A 188 -4.41 7.34 -7.33
CA MET A 188 -3.16 7.36 -8.10
C MET A 188 -2.04 8.09 -7.36
N TRP A 189 -2.33 9.25 -6.76
CA TRP A 189 -1.33 9.99 -5.99
C TRP A 189 -0.92 9.23 -4.72
N THR A 190 -1.85 8.53 -4.07
CA THR A 190 -1.52 7.66 -2.94
C THR A 190 -0.63 6.49 -3.39
N LEU A 191 -0.96 5.82 -4.50
CA LEU A 191 -0.11 4.76 -5.08
C LEU A 191 1.30 5.26 -5.39
N TYR A 192 1.42 6.43 -6.02
CA TYR A 192 2.70 7.10 -6.29
C TYR A 192 3.51 7.32 -5.02
N CYS A 193 2.88 7.87 -3.97
CA CYS A 193 3.57 8.17 -2.73
C CYS A 193 4.08 6.90 -2.04
N TYR A 194 3.20 5.90 -1.88
CA TYR A 194 3.59 4.63 -1.28
C TYR A 194 4.67 3.93 -2.09
N GLU A 195 4.59 3.96 -3.41
CA GLU A 195 5.62 3.35 -4.25
C GLU A 195 6.96 4.04 -4.07
N SER A 196 6.95 5.38 -4.01
CA SER A 196 8.15 6.18 -3.77
C SER A 196 8.85 5.78 -2.47
N LEU A 197 8.09 5.66 -1.38
CA LEU A 197 8.66 5.32 -0.07
C LEU A 197 9.18 3.88 -0.02
N ILE A 198 8.37 2.91 -0.44
CA ILE A 198 8.74 1.48 -0.39
C ILE A 198 9.93 1.21 -1.31
N CYS A 199 9.92 1.76 -2.53
CA CYS A 199 11.04 1.62 -3.44
C CYS A 199 12.29 2.27 -2.86
N PHE A 200 12.17 3.40 -2.16
CA PHE A 200 13.32 4.08 -1.56
C PHE A 200 13.92 3.25 -0.43
N THR A 201 13.08 2.71 0.47
CA THR A 201 13.51 1.81 1.54
C THR A 201 14.17 0.54 1.01
N LEU A 202 13.70 0.00 -0.13
CA LEU A 202 14.23 -1.23 -0.72
C LEU A 202 15.36 -1.00 -1.74
N GLY A 203 15.72 0.25 -2.04
CA GLY A 203 16.69 0.57 -3.10
C GLY A 203 16.24 0.14 -4.51
N LYS A 204 14.92 0.09 -4.75
CA LYS A 204 14.32 -0.25 -6.05
C LYS A 204 13.92 1.02 -6.81
N ASN A 205 13.78 0.90 -8.12
CA ASN A 205 13.26 1.98 -8.96
C ASN A 205 11.72 1.94 -8.98
N PRO A 206 11.03 3.08 -8.80
CA PRO A 206 9.59 3.16 -8.94
C PRO A 206 9.15 2.93 -10.39
N SER A 207 7.95 2.38 -10.58
CA SER A 207 7.37 2.07 -11.89
C SER A 207 6.38 3.11 -12.39
N VAL A 208 5.75 3.90 -11.51
CA VAL A 208 4.81 4.96 -11.89
C VAL A 208 5.55 6.28 -12.01
N ASP A 209 5.46 6.99 -13.14
CA ASP A 209 6.00 8.35 -13.29
C ASP A 209 4.94 9.41 -12.92
N ASP A 210 5.36 10.62 -12.57
CA ASP A 210 4.46 11.75 -12.31
C ASP A 210 3.64 12.14 -13.55
N LYS A 211 4.21 11.93 -14.75
CA LYS A 211 3.57 12.15 -16.06
C LYS A 211 2.40 11.22 -16.32
N ASP A 212 2.38 10.05 -15.67
CA ASP A 212 1.34 9.03 -15.86
C ASP A 212 0.07 9.34 -15.06
N ILE A 213 0.12 10.36 -14.19
CA ILE A 213 -0.96 10.73 -13.28
C ILE A 213 -1.51 12.09 -13.68
N SER A 214 -2.84 12.19 -13.76
CA SER A 214 -3.51 13.48 -13.94
C SER A 214 -3.04 14.51 -12.91
N ARG A 215 -2.94 15.78 -13.35
CA ARG A 215 -2.31 16.90 -12.62
C ARG A 215 -2.53 16.86 -11.09
N PRO A 216 -1.52 17.27 -10.30
CA PRO A 216 -1.57 17.22 -8.85
C PRO A 216 -2.82 17.91 -8.30
N LEU A 217 -3.31 17.38 -7.17
CA LEU A 217 -4.41 17.98 -6.42
C LEU A 217 -4.02 19.44 -6.13
N GLN A 218 -4.76 20.40 -6.69
CA GLN A 218 -4.41 21.83 -6.68
C GLN A 218 -4.51 22.49 -5.28
N ASP A 219 -4.66 21.70 -4.22
CA ASP A 219 -4.84 22.19 -2.87
C ASP A 219 -3.54 22.05 -2.07
N ASP A 220 -2.73 23.12 -2.10
CA ASP A 220 -1.44 23.24 -1.41
C ASP A 220 -1.54 23.05 0.11
N LEU A 221 -2.74 23.04 0.70
CA LEU A 221 -2.96 22.87 2.14
C LEU A 221 -3.34 21.43 2.54
N SER A 222 -3.59 20.54 1.57
CA SER A 222 -4.02 19.17 1.86
C SER A 222 -2.84 18.27 2.30
N TYR A 223 -3.15 17.26 3.14
CA TYR A 223 -2.19 16.21 3.54
C TYR A 223 -1.57 15.52 2.33
N ILE A 224 -2.40 15.13 1.38
CA ILE A 224 -1.95 14.42 0.19
C ILE A 224 -1.02 15.29 -0.66
N ALA A 225 -1.26 16.59 -0.80
CA ALA A 225 -0.36 17.47 -1.56
C ALA A 225 1.04 17.57 -0.94
N HIS A 226 1.13 17.71 0.39
CA HIS A 226 2.42 17.72 1.06
C HIS A 226 3.10 16.36 1.04
N PHE A 227 2.33 15.27 1.14
CA PHE A 227 2.85 13.91 1.04
C PHE A 227 3.42 13.62 -0.35
N VAL A 228 2.72 14.06 -1.41
CA VAL A 228 3.21 14.03 -2.79
C VAL A 228 4.49 14.84 -2.94
N ARG A 229 4.54 16.06 -2.39
CA ARG A 229 5.74 16.90 -2.43
C ARG A 229 6.93 16.23 -1.75
N LEU A 230 6.74 15.63 -0.57
CA LEU A 230 7.77 14.86 0.10
C LEU A 230 8.24 13.67 -0.76
N CYS A 231 7.31 12.90 -1.33
CA CYS A 231 7.64 11.75 -2.16
C CYS A 231 8.40 12.14 -3.45
N THR A 232 8.10 13.30 -4.03
CA THR A 232 8.87 13.85 -5.15
C THR A 232 10.31 14.21 -4.73
N ILE A 233 10.52 14.72 -3.52
CA ILE A 233 11.87 14.96 -2.97
C ILE A 233 12.59 13.63 -2.75
N VAL A 234 11.92 12.62 -2.18
CA VAL A 234 12.47 11.25 -2.01
C VAL A 234 12.89 10.68 -3.37
N ARG A 235 12.07 10.86 -4.41
CA ARG A 235 12.44 10.41 -5.76
C ARG A 235 13.62 11.17 -6.35
N ALA A 236 13.77 12.46 -6.06
CA ALA A 236 14.95 13.22 -6.47
C ALA A 236 16.23 12.68 -5.81
N ALA A 237 16.13 12.11 -4.59
CA ALA A 237 17.26 11.50 -3.89
C ALA A 237 17.80 10.24 -4.58
N TYR A 238 17.03 9.55 -5.42
CA TYR A 238 17.57 8.43 -6.22
C TYR A 238 18.74 8.84 -7.11
N ARG A 239 18.79 10.11 -7.55
CA ARG A 239 19.88 10.63 -8.37
C ARG A 239 21.22 10.61 -7.65
N ILE A 240 21.21 10.67 -6.31
CA ILE A 240 22.44 10.60 -5.48
C ILE A 240 23.08 9.21 -5.57
N TYR A 241 22.29 8.18 -5.85
CA TYR A 241 22.73 6.78 -5.88
C TYR A 241 22.81 6.22 -7.31
N SER A 242 22.80 7.10 -8.33
CA SER A 242 22.95 6.66 -9.72
C SER A 242 24.40 6.27 -9.99
N LEU A 243 24.61 5.06 -10.50
CA LEU A 243 25.94 4.47 -10.71
C LEU A 243 26.75 5.15 -11.83
N ASP A 244 26.11 5.97 -12.67
CA ASP A 244 26.70 6.53 -13.88
C ASP A 244 27.25 7.96 -13.70
N ASP A 245 27.11 8.54 -12.51
CA ASP A 245 27.37 9.96 -12.25
C ASP A 245 28.74 10.22 -11.59
N THR A 246 29.30 11.40 -11.88
CA THR A 246 30.52 11.87 -11.21
C THR A 246 30.21 12.29 -9.78
N VAL A 247 31.16 12.16 -8.84
CA VAL A 247 31.04 12.63 -7.43
C VAL A 247 30.53 14.08 -7.33
N ARG A 248 30.87 14.93 -8.30
CA ARG A 248 30.39 16.31 -8.37
C ARG A 248 28.88 16.40 -8.68
N SER A 249 28.36 15.51 -9.52
CA SER A 249 26.92 15.36 -9.79
C SER A 249 26.19 14.91 -8.53
N ASP A 250 26.71 13.90 -7.84
CA ASP A 250 26.12 13.39 -6.60
C ASP A 250 26.06 14.46 -5.52
N LEU A 251 27.14 15.23 -5.35
CA LEU A 251 27.19 16.34 -4.38
C LEU A 251 26.19 17.45 -4.75
N ALA A 252 26.03 17.76 -6.03
CA ALA A 252 25.06 18.74 -6.51
C ALA A 252 23.62 18.24 -6.31
N ALA A 253 23.35 16.95 -6.55
CA ALA A 253 22.08 16.31 -6.28
C ALA A 253 21.76 16.32 -4.78
N ALA A 254 22.72 15.97 -3.93
CA ALA A 254 22.58 15.99 -2.48
C ALA A 254 22.31 17.40 -1.95
N ALA A 255 23.02 18.42 -2.44
CA ALA A 255 22.78 19.81 -2.09
C ALA A 255 21.37 20.28 -2.52
N SER A 256 20.94 19.89 -3.73
CA SER A 256 19.59 20.18 -4.23
C SER A 256 18.50 19.52 -3.38
N VAL A 257 18.66 18.24 -3.03
CA VAL A 257 17.71 17.52 -2.16
C VAL A 257 17.67 18.14 -0.77
N SER A 258 18.83 18.47 -0.18
CA SER A 258 18.93 19.14 1.12
C SER A 258 18.19 20.48 1.13
N GLN A 259 18.36 21.29 0.08
CA GLN A 259 17.64 22.56 -0.07
C GLN A 259 16.12 22.34 -0.19
N GLN A 260 15.69 21.36 -1.00
CA GLN A 260 14.27 21.04 -1.14
C GLN A 260 13.63 20.58 0.19
N ILE A 261 14.34 19.78 0.99
CA ILE A 261 13.89 19.37 2.33
C ILE A 261 13.77 20.58 3.26
N ALA A 262 14.76 21.49 3.25
CA ALA A 262 14.72 22.70 4.07
C ALA A 262 13.54 23.62 3.69
N ASP A 263 13.27 23.76 2.39
CA ASP A 263 12.15 24.56 1.90
C ASP A 263 10.79 23.89 2.15
N PHE A 264 10.74 22.56 2.10
CA PHE A 264 9.56 21.79 2.49
C PHE A 264 9.27 21.95 3.98
N SER A 265 10.27 21.78 4.85
CA SER A 265 10.13 21.92 6.30
C SER A 265 9.61 23.31 6.69
N LYS A 266 10.20 24.39 6.15
CA LYS A 266 9.72 25.77 6.38
C LYS A 266 8.29 26.00 5.90
N ALA A 267 7.90 25.39 4.78
CA ALA A 267 6.54 25.49 4.27
C ALA A 267 5.54 24.74 5.17
N LEU A 268 5.92 23.54 5.61
CA LEU A 268 5.11 22.71 6.50
C LEU A 268 4.85 23.42 7.83
N GLU A 269 5.91 23.96 8.48
CA GLU A 269 5.79 24.69 9.75
C GLU A 269 4.82 25.89 9.65
N ARG A 270 4.85 26.63 8.53
CA ARG A 270 3.96 27.78 8.30
C ARG A 270 2.50 27.36 8.15
N THR A 271 2.26 26.21 7.51
CA THR A 271 0.93 25.75 7.14
C THR A 271 0.25 24.98 8.28
N THR A 272 0.94 24.04 8.91
CA THR A 272 0.35 23.12 9.89
C THR A 272 0.62 23.51 11.33
N ARG A 273 1.51 24.49 11.58
CA ARG A 273 2.06 24.82 12.92
C ARG A 273 2.71 23.63 13.63
N LEU A 274 2.92 22.51 12.92
CA LEU A 274 3.60 21.34 13.45
C LEU A 274 5.09 21.58 13.35
N LYS A 275 5.76 21.44 14.49
CA LYS A 275 7.21 21.37 14.53
C LYS A 275 7.61 19.90 14.45
N ILE A 276 8.42 19.56 13.45
CA ILE A 276 9.08 18.25 13.35
C ILE A 276 9.85 18.05 14.68
N GLY A 277 9.50 17.01 15.45
CA GLY A 277 10.03 16.76 16.81
C GLY A 277 9.24 17.35 18.00
N GLY A 278 8.02 17.88 17.80
CA GLY A 278 7.16 18.42 18.87
C GLY A 278 6.38 17.37 19.71
N GLN A 279 5.84 17.77 20.87
CA GLN A 279 5.10 16.89 21.80
C GLN A 279 3.78 16.35 21.22
N LEU A 280 3.51 15.05 21.43
CA LEU A 280 2.44 14.26 20.80
C LEU A 280 1.03 14.41 21.40
N TYR A 281 0.89 14.93 22.62
CA TYR A 281 -0.27 14.63 23.48
C TYR A 281 -1.57 15.39 23.18
N THR A 282 -1.62 16.23 22.13
CA THR A 282 -2.77 17.12 21.87
C THR A 282 -3.40 16.97 20.48
N LEU A 283 -2.87 16.10 19.61
CA LEU A 283 -3.29 16.02 18.20
C LEU A 283 -4.30 14.89 17.96
N SER A 284 -5.26 15.11 17.08
CA SER A 284 -6.26 14.11 16.67
C SER A 284 -6.56 14.18 15.17
N GLY A 285 -6.99 13.05 14.58
CA GLY A 285 -7.41 12.99 13.18
C GLY A 285 -6.30 13.35 12.18
N GLY A 286 -6.55 14.34 11.33
CA GLY A 286 -5.59 14.79 10.32
C GLY A 286 -4.26 15.24 10.92
N ASP A 287 -4.29 16.02 12.00
CA ASP A 287 -3.07 16.55 12.63
C ASP A 287 -2.19 15.45 13.24
N LEU A 288 -2.81 14.37 13.73
CA LEU A 288 -2.08 13.18 14.17
C LEU A 288 -1.43 12.45 12.98
N ALA A 289 -2.15 12.31 11.86
CA ALA A 289 -1.59 11.71 10.65
C ALA A 289 -0.43 12.52 10.07
N TRP A 290 -0.52 13.85 10.11
CA TRP A 290 0.57 14.76 9.80
C TRP A 290 1.79 14.51 10.70
N GLN A 291 1.61 14.52 12.02
CA GLN A 291 2.71 14.33 12.95
C GLN A 291 3.36 12.95 12.83
N ILE A 292 2.58 11.87 12.67
CA ILE A 292 3.14 10.52 12.48
C ILE A 292 3.94 10.42 11.18
N THR A 293 3.45 11.04 10.10
CA THR A 293 4.10 10.94 8.78
C THR A 293 5.37 11.80 8.68
N PHE A 294 5.39 12.98 9.31
CA PHE A 294 6.43 13.98 9.10
C PHE A 294 7.35 14.24 10.31
N SER A 295 7.04 13.70 11.50
CA SER A 295 7.78 14.00 12.74
C SER A 295 8.64 12.86 13.28
N TYR A 296 8.90 11.80 12.49
CA TYR A 296 9.97 10.85 12.81
C TYR A 296 11.30 11.33 12.25
N GLY A 297 12.09 11.97 13.11
CA GLY A 297 13.43 12.44 12.78
C GLY A 297 14.00 13.34 13.87
N GLU A 298 14.38 12.72 14.99
CA GLU A 298 15.59 13.02 15.77
C GLU A 298 15.91 11.83 16.68
#